data_AF-L1P3P5-F1
#
_entry.id   AF-L1P3P5-F1
#
_cell.length_a   1.000
_cell.length_b   1.000
_cell.length_c   1.000
_cell.angle_alpha   90.00
_cell.angle_beta   90.00
_cell.angle_gamma   90.00
#
_symmetry.space_group_name_H-M   'P 1'
#
loop_
_entity.id
_entity.type
_entity.pdbx_description
1 polymer ?
#
loop_
_entity_poly.entity_id
_entity_poly.type
_entity_poly.pdbx_seq_one_letter_code
_entity_poly.pdbx_strand_id
1 'polypeptide(L)'
;MGYLKKIPELKVVENIAHLPSYYLPAVELLEEDHNKQLVMQFMPNEPYRILYLLDENRLYESIADLRKLRAMAATLGKKLPIACWVTSIEAYLYALIAQADELLCDEAHKELASAANRMLIENSLVGRSIDVFYTI
;
A
#
# COMPACT_ATOMS: atom_id res chain seq x y z
N MET A 1 7.55 -7.05 -27.76
CA MET A 1 6.22 -7.42 -27.22
C MET A 1 6.28 -7.24 -25.72
N GLY A 2 5.50 -6.28 -25.20
CA GLY A 2 5.63 -5.77 -23.84
C GLY A 2 5.20 -6.78 -22.78
N TYR A 3 6.05 -6.97 -21.78
CA TYR A 3 5.69 -7.67 -20.55
C TYR A 3 4.76 -6.76 -19.73
N LEU A 4 3.47 -6.78 -20.03
CA LEU A 4 2.46 -6.40 -19.05
C LEU A 4 2.50 -7.46 -17.95
N LYS A 5 3.36 -7.26 -16.95
CA LYS A 5 3.30 -8.04 -15.71
C LYS A 5 1.90 -7.82 -15.13
N LYS A 6 1.17 -8.92 -15.01
CA LYS A 6 -0.16 -8.98 -14.38
C LYS A 6 -0.06 -8.23 -13.04
N ILE A 7 -0.78 -7.11 -12.93
CA ILE A 7 -0.86 -6.33 -11.70
C ILE A 7 -1.41 -7.29 -10.64
N PRO A 8 -0.74 -7.47 -9.49
CA PRO A 8 -1.29 -8.30 -8.42
C PRO A 8 -2.68 -7.76 -8.06
N GLU A 9 -3.66 -8.65 -8.01
CA GLU A 9 -5.03 -8.31 -7.60
C GLU A 9 -4.96 -7.64 -6.22
N LEU A 10 -5.39 -6.38 -6.16
CA LEU A 10 -5.55 -5.63 -4.92
C LEU A 10 -6.53 -6.40 -4.05
N LYS A 11 -6.01 -7.01 -2.97
CA LYS A 11 -6.86 -7.66 -1.98
C LYS A 11 -7.34 -6.60 -1.01
N VAL A 12 -8.64 -6.36 -1.04
CA VAL A 12 -9.32 -5.63 0.05
C VAL A 12 -9.59 -6.65 1.14
N VAL A 13 -9.01 -6.45 2.32
CA VAL A 13 -9.23 -7.36 3.45
C VAL A 13 -10.20 -6.72 4.42
N GLU A 14 -11.39 -7.33 4.53
CA GLU A 14 -12.53 -6.85 5.31
C GLU A 14 -12.32 -7.01 6.84
N ASN A 15 -11.27 -7.72 7.30
CA ASN A 15 -10.97 -7.88 8.73
C ASN A 15 -9.49 -8.24 9.00
N ILE A 16 -8.82 -7.47 9.86
CA ILE A 16 -7.41 -7.73 10.27
C ILE A 16 -7.28 -9.03 11.07
N ALA A 17 -8.30 -9.42 11.84
CA ALA A 17 -8.23 -10.53 12.79
C ALA A 17 -7.99 -11.92 12.15
N HIS A 18 -8.02 -12.01 10.82
CA HIS A 18 -7.82 -13.25 10.07
C HIS A 18 -6.54 -13.28 9.22
N LEU A 19 -5.65 -12.28 9.34
CA LEU A 19 -4.42 -12.21 8.57
C LEU A 19 -3.22 -12.79 9.33
N PRO A 20 -2.55 -13.84 8.82
CA PRO A 20 -1.23 -14.23 9.30
C PRO A 20 -0.18 -13.33 8.62
N SER A 21 0.07 -12.15 9.19
CA SER A 21 0.98 -11.16 8.61
C SER A 21 1.60 -10.32 9.72
N TYR A 22 2.92 -10.36 9.87
CA TYR A 22 3.64 -9.43 10.73
C TYR A 22 3.67 -8.07 10.04
N TYR A 23 3.06 -7.06 10.65
CA TYR A 23 3.02 -5.70 10.11
C TYR A 23 4.16 -4.85 10.69
N LEU A 24 4.98 -4.29 9.81
CA LEU A 24 5.97 -3.28 10.14
C LEU A 24 5.32 -1.90 10.00
N PRO A 25 5.29 -1.08 11.05
CA PRO A 25 4.67 0.24 10.99
C PRO A 25 5.47 1.17 10.08
N ALA A 26 4.81 1.73 9.07
CA ALA A 26 5.47 2.59 8.08
C ALA A 26 6.15 3.81 8.70
N VAL A 27 5.58 4.36 9.77
CA VAL A 27 6.14 5.55 10.47
C VAL A 27 7.56 5.32 10.94
N GLU A 28 7.91 4.11 11.40
CA GLU A 28 9.26 3.76 11.81
C GLU A 28 10.18 3.63 10.58
N LEU A 29 9.67 3.07 9.48
CA LEU A 29 10.45 2.84 8.27
C LEU A 29 10.74 4.10 7.45
N LEU A 30 9.96 5.17 7.69
CA LEU A 30 10.18 6.48 7.09
C LEU A 30 11.29 7.26 7.79
N GLU A 31 11.69 6.85 8.99
CA GLU A 31 12.87 7.40 9.67
C GLU A 31 14.14 6.75 9.12
N GLU A 32 15.10 7.57 8.67
CA GLU A 32 16.29 7.07 7.95
C GLU A 32 17.11 6.06 8.76
N ASP A 33 17.25 6.26 10.07
CA ASP A 33 18.09 5.40 10.90
C ASP A 33 17.46 4.03 11.13
N HIS A 34 16.16 3.98 11.39
CA HIS A 34 15.39 2.73 11.48
C HIS A 34 15.35 1.98 10.15
N ASN A 35 15.20 2.71 9.04
CA ASN A 35 15.27 2.16 7.69
C ASN A 35 16.62 1.47 7.42
N LYS A 36 17.74 2.13 7.70
CA LYS A 36 19.09 1.56 7.54
C LYS A 36 19.26 0.30 8.39
N GLN A 37 18.81 0.34 9.65
CA GLN A 37 18.89 -0.82 10.55
C GLN A 37 18.07 -2.00 10.02
N LEU A 38 16.84 -1.76 9.57
CA LEU A 38 16.00 -2.79 8.97
C LEU A 38 16.71 -3.41 7.76
N VAL A 39 17.19 -2.59 6.82
CA VAL A 39 17.86 -3.08 5.60
C VAL A 39 19.08 -3.96 5.93
N MET A 40 19.82 -3.64 6.99
CA MET A 40 20.98 -4.43 7.41
C MET A 40 20.63 -5.75 8.09
N GLN A 41 19.47 -5.85 8.73
CA GLN A 41 19.11 -6.97 9.61
C GLN A 41 17.98 -7.86 9.06
N PHE A 42 17.25 -7.38 8.05
CA PHE A 42 16.03 -8.03 7.59
C PHE A 42 16.29 -9.42 7.02
N MET A 43 15.63 -10.42 7.61
CA MET A 43 15.67 -11.80 7.14
C MET A 43 14.42 -12.12 6.31
N PRO A 44 14.57 -12.48 5.03
CA PRO A 44 13.48 -12.54 4.06
C PRO A 44 12.59 -13.81 4.14
N ASN A 45 12.57 -14.51 5.28
CA ASN A 45 11.84 -15.77 5.46
C ASN A 45 10.47 -15.61 6.11
N GLU A 46 10.15 -14.42 6.61
CA GLU A 46 8.89 -14.14 7.29
C GLU A 46 7.94 -13.34 6.38
N PRO A 47 6.61 -13.60 6.44
CA PRO A 47 5.61 -12.92 5.62
C PRO A 47 5.30 -11.52 6.15
N TYR A 48 6.32 -10.66 6.21
CA TYR A 48 6.18 -9.28 6.63
C TYR A 48 5.42 -8.44 5.60
N ARG A 49 4.71 -7.43 6.08
CA ARG A 49 4.08 -6.38 5.28
C ARG A 49 4.33 -5.03 5.94
N ILE A 50 4.40 -3.97 5.16
CA ILE A 50 4.39 -2.60 5.70
C ILE A 50 2.94 -2.22 5.93
N LEU A 51 2.62 -1.70 7.11
CA LEU A 51 1.33 -1.08 7.40
C LEU A 51 1.48 0.44 7.35
N TYR A 52 0.80 1.06 6.38
CA TYR A 52 0.73 2.50 6.24
C TYR A 52 -0.65 2.99 6.68
N LEU A 53 -0.70 3.90 7.65
CA LEU A 53 -1.94 4.56 8.05
C LEU A 53 -2.11 5.82 7.22
N LEU A 54 -3.14 5.85 6.37
CA LEU A 54 -3.34 6.97 5.48
C LEU A 54 -4.09 8.09 6.18
N ASP A 55 -3.46 9.26 6.29
CA ASP A 55 -4.04 10.48 6.87
C ASP A 55 -4.69 11.33 5.78
N GLU A 56 -5.99 11.55 5.90
CA GLU A 56 -6.80 12.33 4.96
C GLU A 56 -6.35 13.79 4.86
N ASN A 57 -5.69 14.32 5.90
CA ASN A 57 -5.16 15.68 5.88
C ASN A 57 -3.82 15.78 5.12
N ARG A 58 -3.22 14.65 4.76
CA ARG A 58 -1.86 14.54 4.20
C ARG A 58 -1.78 13.56 3.03
N LEU A 59 -2.81 13.59 2.18
CA LEU A 59 -2.97 12.66 1.06
C LEU A 59 -1.83 12.76 0.03
N TYR A 60 -1.35 13.97 -0.26
CA TYR A 60 -0.26 14.18 -1.21
C TYR A 60 1.09 13.73 -0.66
N GLU A 61 1.37 14.05 0.61
CA GLU A 61 2.56 13.61 1.32
C GLU A 61 2.59 12.07 1.41
N SER A 62 1.42 11.45 1.59
CA SER A 62 1.29 10.00 1.65
C SER A 62 1.72 9.32 0.35
N ILE A 63 1.54 9.95 -0.82
CA ILE A 63 2.06 9.43 -2.09
C ILE A 63 3.59 9.37 -2.04
N ALA A 64 4.24 10.44 -1.58
CA ALA A 64 5.70 10.51 -1.49
C ALA A 64 6.25 9.50 -0.48
N ASP A 65 5.59 9.33 0.67
CA ASP A 65 6.00 8.37 1.68
C ASP A 65 5.85 6.93 1.19
N LEU A 66 4.75 6.59 0.50
CA LEU A 66 4.58 5.29 -0.13
C LEU A 66 5.64 4.99 -1.20
N ARG A 67 6.08 6.01 -1.97
CA ARG A 67 7.22 5.87 -2.89
C ARG A 67 8.52 5.55 -2.15
N LYS A 68 8.82 6.25 -1.05
CA LYS A 68 10.02 5.97 -0.24
C LYS A 68 10.00 4.55 0.31
N LEU A 69 8.86 4.10 0.82
CA LEU A 69 8.68 2.75 1.34
C LEU A 69 8.88 1.69 0.26
N ARG A 70 8.36 1.91 -0.96
CA ARG A 70 8.64 1.03 -2.11
C ARG A 70 10.12 1.00 -2.47
N ALA A 71 10.78 2.16 -2.49
CA ALA A 71 12.20 2.26 -2.80
C ALA A 71 13.04 1.50 -1.76
N MET A 72 12.74 1.67 -0.47
CA MET A 72 13.35 0.90 0.61
C MET A 72 13.09 -0.60 0.43
N ALA A 73 11.84 -1.02 0.23
CA ALA A 73 11.49 -2.42 0.05
C ALA A 73 12.24 -3.06 -1.13
N ALA A 74 12.47 -2.31 -2.21
CA ALA A 74 13.26 -2.78 -3.35
C ALA A 74 14.74 -3.06 -2.98
N THR A 75 15.32 -2.35 -1.99
CA THR A 75 16.69 -2.61 -1.52
C THR A 75 16.83 -3.94 -0.79
N LEU A 76 15.74 -4.49 -0.24
CA LEU A 76 15.72 -5.76 0.49
C LEU A 76 15.81 -7.00 -0.43
N GLY A 77 15.82 -6.82 -1.77
CA GLY A 77 15.92 -7.92 -2.73
C GLY A 77 14.67 -8.81 -2.83
N LYS A 78 13.63 -8.55 -2.03
CA LYS A 78 12.30 -9.13 -2.16
C LYS A 78 11.22 -8.05 -2.04
N LYS A 79 10.08 -8.28 -2.66
CA LYS A 79 8.92 -7.40 -2.53
C LYS A 79 8.35 -7.51 -1.11
N LEU A 80 8.38 -6.41 -0.37
CA LEU A 80 7.68 -6.25 0.89
C LEU A 80 6.35 -5.53 0.60
N PRO A 81 5.19 -6.21 0.65
CA PRO A 81 3.92 -5.58 0.28
C PRO A 81 3.55 -4.43 1.21
N ILE A 82 2.98 -3.37 0.67
CA ILE A 82 2.45 -2.24 1.45
C ILE A 82 0.93 -2.37 1.57
N ALA A 83 0.45 -2.55 2.79
CA ALA A 83 -0.97 -2.48 3.11
C ALA A 83 -1.30 -1.07 3.62
N CYS A 84 -2.25 -0.40 2.97
CA CYS A 84 -2.74 0.90 3.40
C CYS A 84 -4.05 0.75 4.17
N TRP A 85 -4.09 1.32 5.36
CA TRP A 85 -5.30 1.51 6.14
C TRP A 85 -6.03 2.77 5.66
N VAL A 86 -7.30 2.62 5.27
CA VAL A 86 -8.10 3.70 4.70
C VAL A 86 -9.47 3.79 5.37
N THR A 87 -9.96 5.02 5.57
CA THR A 87 -11.22 5.34 6.25
C THR A 87 -12.23 6.04 5.34
N SER A 88 -11.86 6.39 4.11
CA SER A 88 -12.74 7.04 3.15
C SER A 88 -12.43 6.61 1.72
N ILE A 89 -13.37 6.91 0.80
CA ILE A 89 -13.17 6.64 -0.62
C ILE A 89 -12.04 7.49 -1.21
N GLU A 90 -11.84 8.70 -0.70
CA GLU A 90 -10.73 9.56 -1.12
C GLU A 90 -9.39 8.92 -0.74
N ALA A 91 -9.21 8.55 0.54
CA ALA A 91 -8.02 7.84 1.00
C ALA A 91 -7.78 6.55 0.22
N TYR A 92 -8.85 5.80 -0.07
CA TYR A 92 -8.79 4.59 -0.90
C TYR A 92 -8.20 4.87 -2.28
N LEU A 93 -8.72 5.88 -3.00
CA LEU A 93 -8.24 6.25 -4.33
C LEU A 93 -6.79 6.73 -4.30
N TYR A 94 -6.41 7.54 -3.30
CA TYR A 94 -5.03 7.99 -3.14
C TYR A 94 -4.07 6.84 -2.83
N ALA A 95 -4.46 5.88 -2.01
CA ALA A 95 -3.67 4.68 -1.77
C ALA A 95 -3.45 3.86 -3.06
N LEU A 96 -4.47 3.75 -3.91
CA LEU A 96 -4.35 3.09 -5.21
C LEU A 96 -3.43 3.84 -6.18
N ILE A 97 -3.60 5.17 -6.28
CA ILE A 97 -2.74 6.03 -7.10
C ILE A 97 -1.29 5.90 -6.63
N ALA A 98 -1.11 5.91 -5.31
CA ALA A 98 0.17 5.67 -4.67
C ALA A 98 0.57 4.19 -4.69
N GLN A 99 -0.08 3.31 -5.45
CA GLN A 99 0.33 1.92 -5.70
C GLN A 99 0.53 1.07 -4.43
N ALA A 100 -0.38 1.19 -3.46
CA ALA A 100 -0.50 0.22 -2.38
C ALA A 100 -0.79 -1.18 -2.93
N ASP A 101 -0.31 -2.23 -2.24
CA ASP A 101 -0.53 -3.62 -2.64
C ASP A 101 -1.83 -4.20 -2.07
N GLU A 102 -2.18 -3.77 -0.87
CA GLU A 102 -3.36 -4.20 -0.12
C GLU A 102 -4.07 -2.96 0.45
N LEU A 103 -5.40 -3.01 0.50
CA LEU A 103 -6.21 -1.99 1.14
C LEU A 103 -6.97 -2.61 2.30
N LEU A 104 -6.86 -1.96 3.46
CA LEU A 104 -7.47 -2.37 4.70
C LEU A 104 -8.44 -1.29 5.17
N CYS A 105 -9.60 -1.70 5.65
CA CYS A 105 -10.60 -0.81 6.23
C CYS A 105 -11.28 -1.51 7.41
N ASP A 106 -11.76 -0.73 8.36
CA ASP A 106 -12.64 -1.24 9.42
C ASP A 106 -13.99 -1.71 8.88
N GLU A 107 -14.68 -2.55 9.67
CA GLU A 107 -16.06 -2.97 9.42
C GLU A 107 -17.03 -1.77 9.26
N ALA A 108 -16.74 -0.66 9.93
CA ALA A 108 -17.50 0.59 9.81
C ALA A 108 -17.42 1.22 8.41
N HIS A 109 -16.39 0.88 7.63
CA HIS A 109 -16.11 1.40 6.29
C HIS A 109 -16.13 0.29 5.23
N LYS A 110 -16.80 -0.83 5.50
CA LYS A 110 -16.85 -1.99 4.58
C LYS A 110 -17.45 -1.67 3.22
N GLU A 111 -18.23 -0.60 3.11
CA GLU A 111 -18.77 -0.12 1.84
C GLU A 111 -17.66 0.28 0.86
N LEU A 112 -16.47 0.66 1.35
CA LEU A 112 -15.29 0.89 0.51
C LEU A 112 -14.91 -0.38 -0.29
N ALA A 113 -15.10 -1.55 0.31
CA ALA A 113 -14.89 -2.86 -0.31
C ALA A 113 -16.10 -3.38 -1.11
N SER A 114 -17.17 -2.60 -1.23
CA SER A 114 -18.40 -3.03 -1.92
C SER A 114 -18.13 -3.43 -3.37
N ALA A 115 -18.96 -4.33 -3.90
CA ALA A 115 -18.85 -4.78 -5.29
C ALA A 115 -18.99 -3.59 -6.28
N ALA A 116 -19.83 -2.60 -5.94
CA ALA A 116 -20.01 -1.40 -6.76
C ALA A 116 -18.72 -0.56 -6.81
N ASN A 117 -18.09 -0.29 -5.66
CA ASN A 117 -16.84 0.46 -5.62
C ASN A 117 -15.71 -0.29 -6.32
N ARG A 118 -15.60 -1.61 -6.11
CA ARG A 118 -14.64 -2.46 -6.85
C ARG A 118 -14.84 -2.34 -8.37
N MET A 119 -16.08 -2.46 -8.84
CA MET A 119 -16.39 -2.32 -10.26
C MET A 119 -16.01 -0.93 -10.80
N LEU A 120 -16.32 0.14 -10.07
CA LEU A 120 -15.95 1.51 -10.47
C LEU A 120 -14.43 1.66 -10.56
N ILE A 121 -13.68 1.17 -9.57
CA ILE A 121 -12.23 1.21 -9.53
C ILE A 121 -11.62 0.43 -10.69
N GLU A 122 -12.05 -0.82 -10.93
CA GLU A 122 -11.56 -1.68 -12.00
C GLU A 122 -11.79 -1.09 -13.40
N ASN A 123 -12.87 -0.32 -13.56
CA ASN A 123 -13.24 0.37 -14.79
C ASN A 123 -12.73 1.82 -14.86
N SER A 124 -12.05 2.30 -13.81
CA SER A 124 -11.36 3.57 -13.80
C SER A 124 -9.91 3.43 -14.31
N LEU A 125 -9.25 4.56 -14.55
CA LEU A 125 -7.82 4.60 -14.86
C LEU A 125 -6.93 4.55 -13.60
N VAL A 126 -7.51 4.62 -12.40
CA VAL A 126 -6.78 4.72 -11.13
C VAL A 126 -5.91 3.49 -10.90
N GLY A 127 -6.44 2.29 -11.12
CA GLY A 127 -5.67 1.03 -11.02
C GLY A 127 -4.87 0.66 -12.27
N ARG A 128 -4.98 1.44 -13.35
CA ARG A 128 -4.36 1.14 -14.66
C ARG A 128 -3.21 2.07 -15.02
N SER A 129 -3.02 3.12 -14.24
CA SER A 129 -1.95 4.10 -14.43
C SER A 129 -0.85 3.85 -13.41
N ILE A 130 0.40 3.96 -13.85
CA ILE A 130 1.58 3.83 -12.98
C ILE A 130 2.02 5.23 -12.59
N ASP A 131 2.06 5.48 -11.28
CA ASP A 131 2.66 6.66 -10.65
C ASP A 131 2.27 8.00 -11.31
N VAL A 132 0.96 8.27 -11.39
CA VAL A 132 0.40 9.44 -12.13
C VAL A 132 0.86 10.80 -11.61
N PHE A 133 1.40 10.86 -10.38
CA PHE A 133 1.89 12.09 -9.77
C PHE A 133 3.43 12.17 -9.73
N TYR A 134 4.16 11.45 -10.59
CA TYR A 134 5.64 11.37 -10.53
C TYR A 134 6.36 12.73 -10.49
N THR A 135 5.73 13.79 -11.00
CA THR A 135 6.28 15.16 -11.05
C THR A 135 6.06 15.98 -9.78
N ILE A 136 5.31 15.46 -8.81
CA ILE A 136 5.12 16.05 -7.47
C ILE A 136 6.05 15.32 -6.51
#